data_AF-A0A3A4W053-F1
#
_entry.id   AF-A0A3A4W053-F1
#
_cell.length_a   1.000
_cell.length_b   1.000
_cell.length_c   1.000
_cell.angle_alpha   90.00
_cell.angle_beta   90.00
_cell.angle_gamma   90.00
#
_symmetry.space_group_name_H-M   'P 1'
#
loop_
_entity.id
_entity.type
_entity.pdbx_description
1 polymer ?
#
loop_
_entity_poly.entity_id
_entity_poly.type
_entity_poly.pdbx_seq_one_letter_code
_entity_poly.pdbx_strand_id
1 'polypeptide(L)'
;FSPDYNLYIVRSGSMEPAINTGDVVIAGPAGAIGGIKPGSIVTYESGQDVITHRVVSIDGDTLITKGDASEDTDSRPVQLSQVKGSYLFKIPYIGYFTSFLRTRLGWFLAIILPAIVLAGFLVKDIIKEALKSKHRVFNVMKTDISVNNTAKRNDP
;
A
#
# COMPACT_ATOMS: atom_id res chain seq x y z
N PHE A 1 3.87 -25.43 -12.13
CA PHE A 1 2.69 -24.94 -11.39
C PHE A 1 3.01 -23.51 -10.97
N SER A 2 2.57 -22.52 -11.75
CA SER A 2 2.57 -21.14 -11.26
C SER A 2 1.31 -21.00 -10.43
N PRO A 3 1.38 -20.70 -9.13
CA PRO A 3 0.19 -20.33 -8.38
C PRO A 3 -0.37 -19.03 -8.99
N ASP A 4 -1.55 -19.11 -9.60
CA ASP A 4 -2.22 -17.94 -10.14
C ASP A 4 -2.73 -17.09 -8.97
N TYR A 5 -2.10 -15.92 -8.78
CA TYR A 5 -2.58 -14.90 -7.86
C TYR A 5 -3.33 -13.84 -8.65
N ASN A 6 -4.57 -13.59 -8.25
CA ASN A 6 -5.44 -12.61 -8.88
C ASN A 6 -5.73 -11.46 -7.94
N LEU A 7 -5.75 -10.24 -8.50
CA LEU A 7 -6.09 -9.01 -7.79
C LEU A 7 -7.46 -8.54 -8.24
N TYR A 8 -8.37 -8.37 -7.29
CA TYR A 8 -9.72 -7.88 -7.56
C TYR A 8 -9.99 -6.62 -6.75
N ILE A 9 -10.58 -5.60 -7.40
CA ILE A 9 -11.09 -4.41 -6.72
C ILE A 9 -12.53 -4.70 -6.31
N VAL A 10 -12.83 -4.53 -5.03
CA VAL A 10 -14.16 -4.78 -4.47
C VAL A 10 -15.09 -3.63 -4.86
N ARG A 11 -16.22 -3.97 -5.50
CA ARG A 11 -17.17 -3.00 -6.06
C ARG A 11 -18.50 -2.93 -5.31
N SER A 12 -18.75 -3.85 -4.38
CA SER A 12 -19.98 -3.94 -3.58
C SER A 12 -19.67 -4.21 -2.11
N GLY A 13 -20.61 -3.87 -1.24
CA GLY A 13 -20.51 -4.11 0.21
C GLY A 13 -21.05 -5.46 0.68
N SER A 14 -21.23 -6.45 -0.22
CA SER A 14 -21.84 -7.74 0.17
C SER A 14 -21.01 -8.53 1.17
N MET A 15 -19.71 -8.23 1.28
CA MET A 15 -18.78 -8.87 2.21
C MET A 15 -18.42 -7.98 3.42
N GLU A 16 -19.15 -6.90 3.66
CA GLU A 16 -18.91 -6.04 4.83
C GLU A 16 -19.32 -6.76 6.14
N PRO A 17 -18.59 -6.57 7.25
CA PRO A 17 -17.40 -5.72 7.42
C PRO A 17 -16.06 -6.42 7.08
N ALA A 18 -16.08 -7.70 6.70
CA ALA A 18 -14.85 -8.46 6.48
C ALA A 18 -14.04 -7.92 5.29
N ILE A 19 -14.71 -7.52 4.21
CA ILE A 19 -14.14 -6.92 3.00
C ILE A 19 -15.00 -5.72 2.62
N ASN A 20 -14.41 -4.52 2.60
CA ASN A 20 -15.13 -3.29 2.36
C ASN A 20 -15.11 -2.91 0.89
N THR A 21 -16.10 -2.11 0.48
CA THR A 21 -16.11 -1.50 -0.85
C THR A 21 -14.83 -0.69 -1.08
N GLY A 22 -14.15 -0.92 -2.21
CA GLY A 22 -12.88 -0.26 -2.53
C GLY A 22 -11.62 -0.94 -1.97
N ASP A 23 -11.75 -2.01 -1.17
CA ASP A 23 -10.60 -2.85 -0.84
C ASP A 23 -10.07 -3.56 -2.10
N VAL A 24 -8.76 -3.85 -2.13
CA VAL A 24 -8.20 -4.81 -3.09
C VAL A 24 -8.03 -6.14 -2.41
N VAL A 25 -8.60 -7.17 -3.01
CA VAL A 25 -8.52 -8.55 -2.55
C VAL A 25 -7.46 -9.28 -3.36
N ILE A 26 -6.62 -10.03 -2.66
CA ILE A 26 -5.69 -10.97 -3.28
C ILE A 26 -6.28 -12.38 -3.13
N ALA A 27 -6.60 -12.99 -4.26
CA ALA A 27 -7.04 -14.38 -4.33
C ALA A 27 -5.87 -15.25 -4.81
N GLY A 28 -5.52 -16.27 -4.03
CA GLY A 28 -4.55 -17.28 -4.42
C GLY A 28 -5.21 -18.49 -5.07
N PRO A 29 -4.43 -19.53 -5.40
CA PRO A 29 -4.97 -20.79 -5.90
C PRO A 29 -6.09 -21.33 -5.03
N ALA A 30 -7.08 -21.98 -5.65
CA ALA A 30 -8.18 -22.63 -4.93
C ALA A 30 -7.61 -23.58 -3.86
N GLY A 31 -7.91 -23.31 -2.59
CA GLY A 31 -7.45 -24.11 -1.46
C GLY A 31 -6.02 -23.81 -0.96
N ALA A 32 -5.39 -22.70 -1.38
CA ALA A 32 -4.04 -22.31 -0.98
C ALA A 32 -3.80 -22.25 0.55
N ILE A 33 -4.85 -22.05 1.36
CA ILE A 33 -4.79 -22.08 2.83
C ILE A 33 -5.70 -23.19 3.35
N GLY A 34 -5.18 -24.42 3.37
CA GLY A 34 -5.84 -25.56 4.01
C GLY A 34 -7.12 -26.05 3.33
N GLY A 35 -7.26 -25.82 2.02
CA GLY A 35 -8.42 -26.23 1.24
C GLY A 35 -9.63 -25.29 1.33
N ILE A 36 -10.61 -25.52 0.47
CA ILE A 36 -11.91 -24.85 0.55
C ILE A 36 -12.76 -25.62 1.57
N LYS A 37 -13.21 -24.93 2.61
CA LYS A 37 -14.04 -25.49 3.68
C LYS A 37 -15.12 -24.47 4.08
N PRO A 38 -16.17 -24.87 4.82
CA PRO A 38 -17.09 -23.93 5.42
C PRO A 38 -16.34 -22.82 6.19
N GLY A 39 -16.72 -21.57 5.93
CA GLY A 39 -16.07 -20.36 6.44
C GLY A 39 -15.00 -19.75 5.53
N SER A 40 -14.46 -20.49 4.55
CA SER A 40 -13.52 -19.95 3.57
C SER A 40 -14.19 -18.89 2.69
N ILE A 41 -13.45 -17.83 2.33
CA ILE A 41 -13.91 -16.85 1.35
C ILE A 41 -13.32 -17.22 -0.02
N VAL A 42 -14.17 -17.32 -1.03
CA VAL A 42 -13.78 -17.72 -2.38
C VAL A 42 -14.23 -16.69 -3.40
N THR A 43 -13.44 -16.54 -4.45
CA THR A 43 -13.78 -15.74 -5.62
C THR A 43 -14.11 -16.69 -6.77
N TYR A 44 -15.28 -16.53 -7.38
CA TYR A 44 -15.79 -17.41 -8.44
C TYR A 44 -16.47 -16.64 -9.56
N GLU A 45 -16.56 -17.27 -10.73
CA GLU A 45 -17.29 -16.74 -11.88
C GLU A 45 -18.77 -17.13 -11.81
N SER A 46 -19.64 -16.14 -11.97
CA SER A 46 -21.09 -16.31 -12.11
C SER A 46 -21.57 -15.55 -13.34
N GLY A 47 -21.62 -16.24 -14.48
CA GLY A 47 -21.94 -15.61 -15.77
C GLY A 47 -20.79 -14.69 -16.22
N GLN A 48 -21.07 -13.38 -16.34
CA GLN A 48 -20.06 -12.38 -16.69
C GLN A 48 -19.44 -11.70 -15.46
N ASP A 49 -19.97 -11.97 -14.27
CA ASP A 49 -19.53 -11.34 -13.03
C ASP A 49 -18.55 -12.23 -12.27
N VAL A 50 -17.63 -11.57 -11.56
CA VAL A 50 -16.72 -12.20 -10.60
C VAL A 50 -17.19 -11.82 -9.21
N ILE A 51 -17.61 -12.83 -8.44
CA ILE A 51 -18.22 -12.66 -7.12
C ILE A 51 -17.27 -13.22 -6.06
N THR A 52 -17.15 -12.54 -4.93
CA THR A 52 -16.38 -13.00 -3.78
C THR A 52 -17.29 -13.14 -2.59
N HIS A 53 -17.55 -14.38 -2.13
CA HIS A 53 -18.45 -14.67 -1.01
C HIS A 53 -17.86 -15.74 -0.08
N ARG A 54 -18.44 -15.87 1.12
CA ARG A 54 -18.07 -16.89 2.11
C ARG A 54 -18.80 -18.19 1.83
N VAL A 55 -18.07 -19.30 1.87
CA VAL A 55 -18.63 -20.65 1.80
C VAL A 55 -19.35 -20.95 3.11
N VAL A 56 -20.63 -21.29 3.02
CA VAL A 56 -21.47 -21.69 4.15
C VAL A 56 -21.45 -23.21 4.31
N SER A 57 -21.58 -23.95 3.21
CA SER A 57 -21.52 -25.41 3.19
C SER A 57 -20.94 -25.92 1.88
N ILE A 58 -20.53 -27.18 1.90
CA ILE A 58 -19.97 -27.90 0.75
C ILE A 58 -20.74 -29.21 0.62
N ASP A 59 -21.27 -29.47 -0.57
CA ASP A 59 -21.96 -30.70 -0.92
C ASP A 59 -21.34 -31.28 -2.21
N GLY A 60 -20.50 -32.30 -2.03
CA GLY A 60 -19.64 -32.81 -3.10
C GLY A 60 -18.77 -31.71 -3.71
N ASP A 61 -18.94 -31.49 -5.01
CA ASP A 61 -18.22 -30.44 -5.75
C ASP A 61 -18.96 -29.10 -5.82
N THR A 62 -20.03 -28.96 -5.04
CA THR A 62 -20.88 -27.77 -5.02
C THR A 62 -20.71 -27.01 -3.70
N LEU A 63 -20.58 -25.70 -3.80
CA LEU A 63 -20.45 -24.77 -2.69
C LEU A 63 -21.75 -23.96 -2.57
N ILE A 64 -22.24 -23.84 -1.34
CA ILE A 64 -23.25 -22.84 -1.01
C ILE A 64 -22.51 -21.64 -0.45
N THR A 65 -22.66 -20.49 -1.10
CA THR A 65 -21.98 -19.26 -0.73
C THR A 65 -22.96 -18.21 -0.20
N LYS A 66 -22.42 -17.23 0.51
CA LYS A 66 -23.17 -16.10 1.05
C LYS A 66 -22.27 -14.90 1.24
N GLY A 67 -22.78 -13.71 0.93
CA GLY A 67 -22.15 -12.45 1.34
C GLY A 67 -22.26 -12.24 2.85
N ASP A 68 -21.19 -11.80 3.51
CA ASP A 68 -21.18 -11.54 4.96
C ASP A 68 -22.24 -10.52 5.41
N ALA A 69 -22.61 -9.57 4.53
CA ALA A 69 -23.65 -8.57 4.77
C ALA A 69 -25.05 -9.02 4.33
N SER A 70 -25.16 -10.16 3.64
CA SER A 70 -26.44 -10.70 3.19
C SER A 70 -27.18 -11.39 4.36
N GLU A 71 -28.50 -11.41 4.34
CA GLU A 71 -29.31 -12.20 5.31
C GLU A 71 -29.44 -13.66 4.86
N ASP A 72 -29.66 -13.88 3.57
CA ASP A 72 -29.86 -15.20 2.97
C ASP A 72 -28.60 -15.73 2.27
N THR A 73 -28.55 -17.05 2.04
CA THR A 73 -27.55 -17.68 1.17
C THR A 73 -27.82 -17.37 -0.30
N ASP A 74 -26.77 -17.40 -1.11
CA ASP A 74 -26.91 -17.23 -2.55
C ASP A 74 -27.82 -18.33 -3.13
N SER A 75 -28.77 -17.92 -3.98
CA SER A 75 -29.77 -18.84 -4.57
C SER A 75 -29.17 -19.83 -5.57
N ARG A 76 -27.98 -19.53 -6.09
CA ARG A 76 -27.26 -20.36 -7.05
C ARG A 76 -26.08 -21.04 -6.38
N PRO A 77 -26.08 -22.38 -6.30
CA PRO A 77 -24.91 -23.13 -5.88
C PRO A 77 -23.74 -22.92 -6.86
N VAL A 78 -22.53 -22.93 -6.34
CA VAL A 78 -21.30 -22.65 -7.08
C VAL A 78 -20.49 -23.93 -7.23
N GLN A 79 -20.17 -24.34 -8.45
CA GLN A 79 -19.29 -25.51 -8.64
C GLN A 79 -17.85 -25.15 -8.30
N LEU A 80 -17.09 -26.10 -7.75
CA LEU A 80 -15.64 -25.95 -7.50
C LEU A 80 -14.87 -25.51 -8.75
N SER A 81 -15.31 -25.94 -9.93
CA SER A 81 -14.73 -25.55 -11.23
C SER A 81 -14.90 -24.06 -11.56
N GLN A 82 -15.87 -23.39 -10.96
CA GLN A 82 -16.11 -21.95 -11.14
C GLN A 82 -15.22 -21.10 -10.22
N VAL A 83 -14.58 -21.71 -9.22
CA VAL A 83 -13.72 -21.02 -8.26
C VAL A 83 -12.42 -20.61 -8.95
N LYS A 84 -12.15 -19.31 -8.97
CA LYS A 84 -10.90 -18.73 -9.49
C LYS A 84 -9.82 -18.62 -8.44
N GLY A 85 -10.21 -18.56 -7.17
CA GLY A 85 -9.25 -18.52 -6.10
C GLY A 85 -9.87 -18.46 -4.72
N SER A 86 -9.02 -18.65 -3.73
CA SER A 86 -9.37 -18.46 -2.32
C SER A 86 -8.78 -17.15 -1.83
N TYR A 87 -9.59 -16.39 -1.08
CA TYR A 87 -9.16 -15.17 -0.42
C TYR A 87 -7.94 -15.44 0.48
N LEU A 88 -6.90 -14.64 0.33
CA LEU A 88 -5.73 -14.68 1.21
C LEU A 88 -5.76 -13.51 2.19
N PHE A 89 -5.75 -12.29 1.65
CA PHE A 89 -5.81 -11.06 2.43
C PHE A 89 -6.32 -9.89 1.58
N LYS A 90 -6.66 -8.80 2.25
CA LYS A 90 -7.08 -7.54 1.63
C LYS A 90 -6.08 -6.43 1.92
N ILE A 91 -5.95 -5.52 0.96
CA ILE A 91 -5.27 -4.25 1.14
C ILE A 91 -6.36 -3.19 1.31
N PRO A 92 -6.59 -2.71 2.55
CA PRO A 92 -7.66 -1.77 2.79
C PRO A 92 -7.34 -0.40 2.18
N TYR A 93 -8.38 0.37 1.85
CA TYR A 93 -8.30 1.79 1.47
C TYR A 93 -7.60 2.12 0.15
N ILE A 94 -7.15 1.16 -0.65
CA ILE A 94 -6.53 1.49 -1.95
C ILE A 94 -7.53 2.06 -2.95
N GLY A 95 -8.80 1.64 -2.91
CA GLY A 95 -9.89 2.26 -3.66
C GLY A 95 -10.15 3.71 -3.23
N TYR A 96 -10.06 4.00 -1.94
CA TYR A 96 -10.17 5.37 -1.42
C TYR A 96 -8.95 6.21 -1.79
N PHE A 97 -7.73 5.66 -1.72
CA PHE A 97 -6.51 6.33 -2.13
C PHE A 97 -6.52 6.66 -3.62
N THR A 98 -6.89 5.70 -4.47
CA THR A 98 -7.00 5.93 -5.92
C THR A 98 -8.12 6.90 -6.28
N SER A 99 -9.26 6.85 -5.59
CA SER A 99 -10.34 7.83 -5.73
C SER A 99 -9.88 9.24 -5.30
N PHE A 100 -9.17 9.34 -4.19
CA PHE A 100 -8.57 10.59 -3.70
C PHE A 100 -7.59 11.19 -4.71
N LEU A 101 -6.70 10.38 -5.28
CA LEU A 101 -5.76 10.81 -6.32
C LEU A 101 -6.45 11.27 -7.61
N ARG A 102 -7.68 10.81 -7.89
CA ARG A 102 -8.48 11.33 -9.03
C ARG A 102 -9.07 12.71 -8.77
N THR A 103 -9.14 13.16 -7.52
CA THR A 103 -9.57 14.52 -7.21
C THR A 103 -8.47 15.52 -7.57
N ARG A 104 -8.85 16.72 -8.01
CA ARG A 104 -7.88 17.81 -8.30
C ARG A 104 -6.95 18.04 -7.11
N LEU A 105 -7.50 18.11 -5.90
CA LEU A 105 -6.74 18.33 -4.67
C LEU A 105 -5.77 17.18 -4.37
N GLY A 106 -6.22 15.93 -4.46
CA GLY A 106 -5.37 14.77 -4.21
C GLY A 106 -4.22 14.68 -5.21
N TRP A 107 -4.47 14.99 -6.49
CA TRP A 107 -3.42 15.04 -7.51
C TRP A 107 -2.40 16.16 -7.26
N PHE A 108 -2.86 17.36 -6.87
CA PHE A 108 -1.95 18.44 -6.47
C PHE A 108 -1.06 18.05 -5.28
N LEU A 109 -1.66 17.48 -4.22
CA LEU A 109 -0.91 17.06 -3.03
C LEU A 109 0.11 15.97 -3.35
N ALA A 110 -0.24 15.02 -4.22
CA ALA A 110 0.64 13.93 -4.62
C ALA A 110 1.92 14.40 -5.32
N ILE A 111 1.91 15.59 -5.95
CA ILE A 111 3.07 16.15 -6.64
C ILE A 111 3.81 17.17 -5.77
N ILE A 112 3.08 18.07 -5.13
CA ILE A 112 3.65 19.16 -4.36
C ILE A 112 4.40 18.64 -3.12
N LEU A 113 3.87 17.61 -2.46
CA LEU A 113 4.47 17.10 -1.23
C LEU A 113 5.84 16.46 -1.46
N PRO A 114 6.05 15.54 -2.44
CA PRO A 114 7.39 15.08 -2.81
C PRO A 114 8.31 16.20 -3.28
N ALA A 115 7.80 17.17 -4.04
CA ALA A 115 8.61 18.30 -4.52
C ALA A 115 9.15 19.15 -3.36
N ILE A 116 8.33 19.42 -2.34
CA ILE A 116 8.75 20.14 -1.12
C ILE A 116 9.80 19.33 -0.34
N VAL A 117 9.60 18.02 -0.20
CA VAL A 117 10.56 17.15 0.48
C VAL A 117 11.92 17.17 -0.23
N LEU A 118 11.94 17.02 -1.55
CA LEU A 118 13.16 17.10 -2.37
C LEU A 118 13.83 18.48 -2.26
N ALA A 119 13.05 19.57 -2.35
CA ALA A 119 13.56 20.92 -2.17
C ALA A 119 14.19 21.09 -0.77
N GLY A 120 13.57 20.53 0.27
CA GLY A 120 14.10 20.53 1.64
C GLY A 120 15.43 19.79 1.76
N PHE A 121 15.62 18.66 1.08
CA PHE A 121 16.91 17.97 1.02
C PHE A 121 17.98 18.82 0.35
N LEU A 122 17.68 19.41 -0.81
CA LEU A 122 18.62 20.28 -1.53
C LEU A 122 19.02 21.51 -0.69
N VAL A 123 18.06 22.17 -0.03
CA VAL A 123 18.33 23.33 0.82
C VAL A 123 19.16 22.93 2.04
N LYS A 124 18.90 21.77 2.65
CA LYS A 124 19.72 21.25 3.77
C LYS A 124 21.17 21.04 3.36
N ASP A 125 21.40 20.47 2.18
CA ASP A 125 22.76 20.23 1.67
C ASP A 125 23.49 21.56 1.43
N ILE A 126 22.82 22.53 0.79
CA ILE A 126 23.38 23.88 0.56
C ILE A 126 23.73 24.57 1.89
N ILE A 127 22.82 24.55 2.88
CA ILE A 127 23.06 25.19 4.19
C ILE A 127 24.22 24.51 4.91
N LYS A 128 24.31 23.18 4.86
CA LYS A 128 25.39 22.42 5.49
C LYS A 128 26.74 22.77 4.89
N GLU A 129 26.83 22.91 3.57
CA GLU A 129 28.05 23.34 2.89
C GLU A 129 28.41 24.80 3.23
N ALA A 130 27.43 25.70 3.25
CA ALA A 130 27.65 27.10 3.62
C ALA A 130 28.10 27.27 5.09
N LEU A 131 27.56 26.48 6.02
CA LEU A 131 27.99 26.50 7.42
C LEU A 131 29.39 25.93 7.62
N LYS A 132 29.75 24.88 6.85
CA LYS A 132 31.08 24.26 6.87
C LYS A 132 32.14 25.19 6.29
N SER A 133 31.82 25.91 5.20
CA SER A 133 32.74 26.88 4.59
C SER A 133 32.99 28.07 5.53
N LYS A 134 31.96 28.61 6.18
CA LYS A 134 32.08 29.69 7.16
C LYS A 134 32.98 29.33 8.35
N HIS A 135 32.83 28.11 8.90
CA HIS A 135 33.71 27.63 9.98
C HIS A 135 35.17 27.46 9.52
N ARG A 136 35.39 27.03 8.27
CA ARG A 136 36.74 26.85 7.73
C ARG A 136 37.46 28.20 7.56
N VAL A 137 36.79 29.20 6.98
CA VAL A 137 37.35 30.55 6.79
C VAL A 137 37.64 31.21 8.14
N PHE A 138 36.72 31.09 9.11
CA PHE A 138 36.92 31.65 10.45
C PHE A 138 38.13 31.04 11.19
N ASN A 139 38.32 29.71 11.08
CA ASN A 139 39.48 29.05 11.69
C ASN A 139 40.81 29.43 11.02
N VAL A 140 40.83 29.62 9.69
CA VAL A 140 42.03 30.09 8.97
C VAL A 140 42.40 31.51 9.43
N MET A 141 41.44 32.45 9.42
CA MET A 141 41.68 33.81 9.91
C MET A 141 42.17 33.86 11.36
N LYS A 142 41.58 33.04 12.25
CA LYS A 142 42.01 32.98 13.65
C LYS A 142 43.43 32.43 13.81
N THR A 143 43.82 31.49 12.96
CA THR A 143 45.18 30.91 12.95
C THR A 143 46.19 31.95 12.47
N ASP A 144 45.92 32.64 11.37
CA ASP A 144 46.81 33.68 10.82
C ASP A 144 47.01 34.84 11.79
N ILE A 145 45.96 35.28 12.49
CA ILE A 145 46.04 36.34 13.52
C ILE A 145 46.88 35.88 14.71
N SER A 146 46.72 34.62 15.15
CA SER A 146 47.51 34.05 16.25
C SER A 146 49.00 33.95 15.90
N VAL A 147 49.32 33.46 14.70
CA VAL A 147 50.70 33.32 14.23
C VAL A 147 51.37 34.68 14.13
N ASN A 148 50.69 35.68 13.56
CA ASN A 148 51.23 37.03 13.40
C ASN A 148 51.47 37.73 14.75
N ASN A 149 50.56 37.59 15.71
CA ASN A 149 50.76 38.13 17.06
C ASN A 149 51.89 37.44 17.83
N THR A 150 52.18 36.16 17.55
CA THR A 150 53.29 35.44 18.18
C THR A 150 54.63 35.86 17.58
N ALA A 151 54.68 36.08 16.26
CA ALA A 151 55.86 36.61 15.58
C ALA A 151 56.21 38.03 16.09
N LYS A 152 55.21 38.91 16.22
CA LYS A 152 55.41 40.29 16.69
C LYS A 152 55.83 40.40 18.16
N ARG A 153 55.59 39.37 18.97
CA ARG A 153 55.96 39.33 20.40
C ARG A 153 57.38 38.80 20.64
N ASN A 154 57.98 38.17 19.62
CA ASN A 154 59.32 37.58 19.69
C ASN A 154 60.37 38.39 18.92
N ASP A 155 60.01 39.54 18.35
CA ASP A 155 60.97 40.54 17.88
C ASP A 155 61.45 41.37 19.09
N PRO A 156 62.77 41.40 19.39
CA PRO A 156 63.35 42.03 20.58
C PRO A 156 63.35 43.56 20.56
#